data_AF-A0A7W1T9C3-F1
#
_entry.id   AF-A0A7W1T9C3-F1
#
_cell.length_a   1.000
_cell.length_b   1.000
_cell.length_c   1.000
_cell.angle_alpha   90.00
_cell.angle_beta   90.00
_cell.angle_gamma   90.00
#
_symmetry.space_group_name_H-M   'P 1'
#
loop_
_entity.id
_entity.type
_entity.pdbx_description
1 polymer ?
#
loop_
_entity_poly.entity_id
_entity_poly.type
_entity_poly.pdbx_seq_one_letter_code
_entity_poly.pdbx_strand_id
1 'polypeptide(L)'
;MGTWKRALFWLAYVISGICFILTIIAFIIGFFHHMHDTGGMKSVIQILETPITGFIKLTSGMIQKSVLEIILLCIVSYVLPTFFCIATHYIRKNRRIALENEEE
;
A
#
# COMPACT_ATOMS: atom_id res chain seq x y z
N MET A 1 27.98 -4.21 -5.14
CA MET A 1 26.82 -3.35 -5.43
C MET A 1 26.80 -2.22 -4.41
N GLY A 2 26.90 -0.96 -4.85
CA GLY A 2 27.11 0.19 -3.97
C GLY A 2 26.06 0.32 -2.87
N THR A 3 26.54 0.59 -1.65
CA THR A 3 25.78 0.81 -0.41
C THR A 3 24.52 1.68 -0.60
N TRP A 4 24.58 2.65 -1.52
CA TRP A 4 23.46 3.50 -1.92
C TRP A 4 22.20 2.78 -2.39
N LYS A 5 22.34 1.72 -3.20
CA LYS A 5 21.17 0.98 -3.72
C LYS A 5 20.43 0.27 -2.58
N ARG A 6 21.17 -0.21 -1.58
CA ARG A 6 20.63 -0.89 -0.41
C ARG A 6 19.93 0.10 0.53
N ALA A 7 20.49 1.29 0.72
CA ALA A 7 19.87 2.35 1.51
C ALA A 7 18.55 2.84 0.89
N LEU A 8 18.54 3.08 -0.43
CA LEU A 8 17.32 3.47 -1.16
C LEU A 8 16.23 2.40 -1.07
N PHE A 9 16.59 1.11 -1.19
CA PHE A 9 15.64 0.02 -1.04
C PHE A 9 15.01 0.01 0.35
N TRP A 10 15.81 0.13 1.41
CA TRP A 10 15.30 0.14 2.79
C TRP A 10 14.42 1.35 3.08
N LEU A 11 14.79 2.53 2.58
CA LEU A 11 13.98 3.74 2.71
C LEU A 11 12.63 3.57 2.00
N ALA A 12 12.65 3.11 0.74
CA ALA A 12 11.43 2.83 -0.01
C ALA A 12 10.57 1.75 0.65
N TYR A 13 11.20 0.72 1.23
CA TYR A 13 10.52 -0.35 1.95
C TYR A 13 9.78 0.18 3.19
N VAL A 14 10.43 1.03 4.00
CA VAL A 14 9.79 1.63 5.18
C VAL A 14 8.61 2.51 4.77
N ILE A 15 8.78 3.39 3.77
CA ILE A 15 7.68 4.23 3.25
C ILE A 15 6.53 3.36 2.76
N SER A 16 6.82 2.30 2.01
CA SER A 16 5.81 1.39 1.49
C SER A 16 5.05 0.66 2.60
N GLY A 17 5.71 0.33 3.71
CA GLY A 17 5.07 -0.27 4.89
C GLY A 17 4.08 0.69 5.57
N ILE A 18 4.42 1.98 5.66
CA ILE A 18 3.50 3.00 6.19
C ILE A 18 2.29 3.14 5.27
N CYS A 19 2.50 3.22 3.95
CA CYS A 19 1.41 3.28 2.97
C CYS A 19 0.52 2.04 3.03
N PHE A 20 1.11 0.85 3.22
CA PHE A 20 0.37 -0.39 3.39
C PHE A 20 -0.56 -0.38 4.61
N ILE A 21 -0.06 0.04 5.78
CA ILE A 21 -0.87 0.14 7.00
C ILE A 21 -2.02 1.14 6.81
N LEU A 22 -1.74 2.32 6.27
CA LEU A 22 -2.76 3.34 5.99
C LEU A 22 -3.83 2.82 5.03
N THR A 23 -3.42 2.06 4.01
CA THR A 23 -4.33 1.44 3.04
C THR A 23 -5.24 0.42 3.71
N ILE A 24 -4.71 -0.44 4.58
CA ILE A 24 -5.52 -1.39 5.37
C ILE A 24 -6.53 -0.64 6.25
N ILE A 25 -6.09 0.39 6.98
CA ILE A 25 -6.98 1.17 7.85
C ILE A 25 -8.11 1.79 7.02
N ALA A 26 -7.80 2.38 5.86
CA ALA A 26 -8.80 2.96 4.98
C ALA A 26 -9.78 1.91 4.45
N PHE A 27 -9.30 0.72 4.07
CA PHE A 27 -10.17 -0.40 3.68
C PHE A 27 -11.10 -0.84 4.81
N ILE A 28 -10.60 -0.94 6.05
CA ILE A 28 -11.41 -1.32 7.21
C ILE A 28 -12.49 -0.27 7.48
N ILE A 29 -12.14 1.02 7.45
CA ILE A 29 -13.10 2.12 7.62
C ILE A 29 -14.15 2.10 6.50
N GLY A 30 -13.73 1.89 5.26
CA GLY A 30 -14.62 1.79 4.11
C GLY A 30 -15.57 0.61 4.23
N PHE A 31 -15.06 -0.53 4.67
CA PHE A 31 -15.83 -1.75 4.92
C PHE A 31 -16.89 -1.51 6.00
N PHE A 32 -16.54 -0.96 7.16
CA PHE A 32 -17.53 -0.66 8.20
C PHE A 32 -18.58 0.35 7.75
N HIS A 33 -18.22 1.35 6.92
CA HIS A 33 -19.18 2.32 6.41
C HIS A 33 -20.19 1.72 5.41
N HIS A 34 -19.74 0.83 4.53
CA HIS A 34 -20.55 0.34 3.41
C HIS A 34 -21.04 -1.10 3.58
N MET A 35 -20.70 -1.79 4.67
CA MET A 35 -21.18 -3.15 4.99
C MET A 35 -22.70 -3.19 5.17
N HIS A 36 -23.30 -2.09 5.61
CA HIS A 36 -24.75 -1.97 5.80
C HIS A 36 -25.51 -1.56 4.52
N ASP A 37 -24.79 -1.23 3.44
CA ASP A 37 -25.42 -0.80 2.20
C ASP A 37 -25.97 -2.01 1.42
N THR A 38 -27.25 -1.96 1.07
CA THR A 38 -27.98 -3.04 0.38
C THR A 38 -27.59 -3.25 -1.09
N GLY A 39 -26.74 -2.38 -1.64
CA GLY A 39 -26.24 -2.45 -3.02
C GLY A 39 -24.90 -3.17 -3.11
N GLY A 40 -24.87 -4.50 -2.90
CA GLY A 40 -23.62 -5.27 -2.72
C GLY A 40 -22.46 -4.92 -3.67
N MET A 41 -22.70 -4.79 -4.99
CA MET A 41 -21.64 -4.44 -5.95
C MET A 41 -21.18 -2.98 -5.85
N LYS A 42 -22.11 -2.06 -5.56
CA LYS A 42 -21.81 -0.63 -5.38
C LYS A 42 -21.01 -0.40 -4.10
N SER A 43 -21.34 -1.11 -3.04
CA SER A 43 -20.61 -1.09 -1.77
C SER A 43 -19.15 -1.54 -1.96
N VAL A 44 -18.92 -2.60 -2.75
CA VAL A 44 -17.55 -3.08 -3.04
C VAL A 44 -16.71 -2.02 -3.77
N ILE A 45 -17.28 -1.34 -4.76
CA ILE A 45 -16.59 -0.26 -5.48
C ILE A 45 -16.24 0.89 -4.53
N GLN A 46 -17.17 1.29 -3.66
CA GLN A 46 -16.93 2.37 -2.70
C GLN A 46 -15.87 2.00 -1.64
N ILE A 47 -15.85 0.74 -1.20
CA ILE A 47 -14.80 0.22 -0.31
C ILE A 47 -13.45 0.28 -1.02
N LEU A 48 -13.39 -0.12 -2.28
CA LEU A 48 -12.20 -0.04 -3.11
C LEU A 48 -11.72 1.41 -3.30
N GLU A 49 -12.61 2.39 -3.40
CA GLU A 49 -12.24 3.81 -3.51
C GLU A 49 -11.84 4.45 -2.17
N THR A 50 -12.13 3.80 -1.04
CA THR A 50 -11.89 4.37 0.29
C THR A 50 -10.41 4.66 0.59
N PRO A 51 -9.43 3.83 0.19
CA PRO A 51 -8.01 4.19 0.25
C PRO A 51 -7.69 5.51 -0.45
N ILE A 52 -8.12 5.68 -1.70
CA ILE A 52 -7.87 6.91 -2.48
C ILE A 52 -8.50 8.12 -1.78
N THR A 53 -9.79 8.02 -1.44
CA THR A 53 -10.51 9.12 -0.79
C THR A 53 -9.99 9.41 0.63
N GLY A 54 -9.50 8.41 1.35
CA GLY A 54 -8.83 8.54 2.64
C GLY A 54 -7.54 9.35 2.53
N PHE A 55 -6.71 9.07 1.53
CA PHE A 55 -5.51 9.88 1.25
C PHE A 55 -5.86 11.31 0.79
N ILE A 56 -6.92 11.49 0.00
CA ILE A 56 -7.41 12.84 -0.36
C ILE A 56 -7.83 13.62 0.90
N LYS A 57 -8.54 12.98 1.83
CA LYS A 57 -8.92 13.60 3.12
C LYS A 57 -7.69 13.96 3.98
N LEU A 58 -6.70 13.07 4.06
CA LEU A 58 -5.44 13.32 4.78
C LEU A 58 -4.65 14.50 4.21
N THR A 59 -4.83 14.79 2.92
CA THR A 59 -4.12 15.87 2.22
C THR A 59 -4.97 17.13 2.11
N SER A 60 -6.09 17.21 2.85
CA SER A 60 -7.04 18.32 2.84
C SER A 60 -7.55 18.70 1.45
N GLY A 61 -7.64 17.72 0.53
CA GLY A 61 -8.04 17.97 -0.86
C GLY A 61 -7.01 18.74 -1.70
N MET A 62 -5.76 18.88 -1.23
CA MET A 62 -4.72 19.57 -2.01
C MET A 62 -4.28 18.78 -3.25
N ILE A 63 -4.36 17.45 -3.21
CA ILE A 63 -3.77 16.53 -4.22
C ILE A 63 -4.81 16.10 -5.28
N GLN A 64 -5.84 16.91 -5.53
CA GLN A 64 -6.89 16.57 -6.53
C GLN A 64 -6.99 17.60 -7.66
N LYS A 65 -6.02 18.50 -7.79
CA LYS A 65 -6.07 19.63 -8.74
C LYS A 65 -5.42 19.29 -10.08
N SER A 66 -4.57 18.26 -10.14
CA SER A 66 -3.84 17.87 -11.35
C SER A 66 -3.84 16.37 -11.61
N VAL A 67 -3.76 15.97 -12.89
CA VAL A 67 -3.64 14.55 -13.33
C VAL A 67 -2.43 13.86 -12.68
N LEU A 68 -1.32 14.59 -12.49
CA LEU A 68 -0.13 14.08 -11.82
C LEU A 68 -0.39 13.70 -10.36
N GLU A 69 -1.22 14.47 -9.67
CA GLU A 69 -1.56 14.25 -8.27
C GLU A 69 -2.47 13.02 -8.11
N ILE A 70 -3.38 12.80 -9.06
CA ILE A 70 -4.22 11.59 -9.12
C ILE A 70 -3.33 10.35 -9.36
N ILE A 71 -2.37 10.43 -10.27
CA ILE A 71 -1.41 9.33 -10.52
C ILE A 71 -0.61 9.05 -9.23
N LEU A 72 -0.14 10.08 -8.54
CA LEU A 72 0.58 9.94 -7.28
C LEU A 72 -0.29 9.27 -6.20
N LEU A 73 -1.56 9.66 -6.10
CA LEU A 73 -2.55 9.05 -5.20
C LEU A 73 -2.73 7.55 -5.49
N CYS A 74 -2.84 7.16 -6.76
CA CYS A 74 -2.91 5.74 -7.14
C CYS A 74 -1.65 4.97 -6.74
N ILE A 75 -0.47 5.58 -6.91
CA ILE A 75 0.79 4.97 -6.52
C ILE A 75 0.84 4.75 -5.00
N VAL A 76 0.48 5.76 -4.23
CA VAL A 76 0.52 5.71 -2.75
C VAL A 76 -0.54 4.76 -2.19
N SER A 77 -1.72 4.70 -2.81
CA SER A 77 -2.87 3.92 -2.32
C SER A 77 -2.83 2.44 -2.71
N TYR A 78 -2.13 2.05 -3.78
CA TYR A 78 -2.06 0.64 -4.20
C TYR A 78 -0.65 0.18 -4.56
N VAL A 79 0.09 0.93 -5.37
CA VAL A 79 1.39 0.45 -5.88
C VAL A 79 2.41 0.27 -4.76
N LEU A 80 2.54 1.25 -3.85
CA LEU A 80 3.43 1.15 -2.69
C LEU A 80 2.99 0.02 -1.72
N PRO A 81 1.72 -0.08 -1.33
CA PRO A 81 1.21 -1.23 -0.57
C PRO A 81 1.52 -2.59 -1.21
N THR A 82 1.27 -2.75 -2.50
CA THR A 82 1.55 -3.98 -3.23
C THR A 82 3.05 -4.28 -3.29
N PHE A 83 3.87 -3.25 -3.53
CA PHE A 83 5.33 -3.37 -3.47
C PHE A 83 5.80 -3.87 -2.10
N PHE A 84 5.23 -3.35 -1.01
CA PHE A 84 5.56 -3.82 0.34
C PHE A 84 5.27 -5.31 0.52
N CYS A 85 4.09 -5.78 0.08
CA CYS A 85 3.73 -7.21 0.15
C CYS A 85 4.71 -8.10 -0.62
N ILE A 86 5.03 -7.71 -1.86
CA ILE A 86 5.94 -8.47 -2.73
C ILE A 86 7.36 -8.46 -2.16
N ALA A 87 7.87 -7.30 -1.76
CA ALA A 87 9.19 -7.17 -1.16
C ALA A 87 9.31 -8.00 0.13
N THR A 88 8.28 -7.95 0.99
CA THR A 88 8.23 -8.75 2.23
C THR A 88 8.23 -10.25 1.91
N HIS A 89 7.50 -10.69 0.89
CA HIS A 89 7.48 -12.08 0.46
C HIS A 89 8.87 -12.55 0.01
N TYR A 90 9.54 -11.79 -0.86
CA TYR A 90 10.88 -12.13 -1.34
C TYR A 90 11.92 -12.11 -0.22
N ILE A 91 11.88 -11.12 0.69
CA ILE A 91 12.78 -11.08 1.86
C ILE A 91 12.61 -12.34 2.71
N ARG A 92 11.36 -12.75 3.00
CA ARG A 92 11.09 -13.98 3.76
C ARG A 92 11.50 -15.24 3.02
N LYS A 93 11.28 -15.30 1.70
CA LYS A 93 11.68 -16.44 0.86
C LYS A 93 13.20 -16.59 0.83
N ASN A 94 13.93 -15.52 0.54
CA ASN A 94 15.39 -15.53 0.47
C ASN A 94 16.03 -15.85 1.82
N ARG A 95 15.45 -15.37 2.92
CA ARG A 95 15.91 -15.73 4.27
C ARG A 95 15.75 -17.23 4.57
N ARG A 96 14.66 -17.85 4.11
CA ARG A 96 14.46 -19.31 4.29
C ARG A 96 15.48 -20.11 3.51
N ILE A 97 15.71 -19.77 2.25
CA ILE A 97 16.72 -20.42 1.39
C ILE A 97 18.12 -20.28 2.01
N ALA A 98 18.45 -19.12 2.59
CA ALA A 98 19.73 -18.90 3.24
C ALA A 98 19.95 -19.81 4.47
N LEU A 99 18.89 -20.07 5.25
CA LEU A 99 18.96 -20.96 6.41
C LEU A 99 19.07 -22.43 5.98
N GLU A 100 18.37 -22.85 4.92
CA GLU A 100 18.47 -24.22 4.37
C GLU A 100 19.88 -24.53 3.86
N ASN A 101 20.57 -23.56 3.26
CA ASN A 101 21.96 -23.73 2.78
C ASN A 101 23.03 -23.68 3.88
N GLU A 102 22.70 -23.25 5.10
CA GLU A 102 23.61 -23.26 6.25
C GLU A 102 23.52 -24.58 7.05
N GLU A 103 22.47 -25.38 6.82
CA GLU A 103 22.24 -26.68 7.45
C GLU A 103 22.79 -27.87 6.63
N GLU A 104 23.19 -27.64 5.36
CA GLU A 104 23.94 -28.59 4.50
C GLU A 104 25.47 -28.42 4.62
#